data_AF-A0A1W9WI82-F1
#
_entry.id   AF-A0A1W9WI82-F1
#
_cell.length_a   1.000
_cell.length_b   1.000
_cell.length_c   1.000
_cell.angle_alpha   90.00
_cell.angle_beta   90.00
_cell.angle_gamma   90.00
#
_symmetry.space_group_name_H-M   'P 1'
#
loop_
_entity.id
_entity.type
_entity.pdbx_description
1 polymer ?
#
loop_
_entity_poly.entity_id
_entity_poly.type
_entity_poly.pdbx_seq_one_letter_code
_entity_poly.pdbx_strand_id
1 'polypeptide(L)'
;MSKLPELKGICRFRTLPGHVALKALRDALEFTTKYADDIFKSVGEILLVDKSYPGNKVNILDMLVPDVTSNTLSELGVNTWIIKEKNINTDEYFKIFRSNSSLHALYEVLLGSILVVVGILMARRTSEIRELKHDCLLPNGKDPHLYKHKDVNFSIEFDNRKSGHAGDRELLIRPITRSAAKLIWKLQQFRQLIKESKEESTNESLLVSISQSATPSFGISNSSYMWNLNRFCDYFETKTIELDELGVRRYYIRQHQLRRFFAMCFFWSSGYDGLDTLRWFLGHTDAEHLWHYITENTPGVVLRGVKAEALVHGLNAGNIKGIERIRELLKERFELGALSIESLADIVDDFEEEAQSGYVKLDPTLDNLKQELEFNVGKLLMEGVIDLEPTFLTVTNDKGEIVQKVTLVLVINEVKNDE
;
A
#
# COMPACT_ATOMS: atom_id res chain seq x y z
N MET A 1 19.57 -25.16 25.83
CA MET A 1 18.85 -25.74 24.68
C MET A 1 17.38 -25.91 25.05
N SER A 2 16.58 -24.87 24.80
CA SER A 2 15.12 -24.89 25.03
C SER A 2 14.46 -24.74 23.68
N LYS A 3 13.85 -25.82 23.19
CA LYS A 3 13.07 -25.84 21.96
C LYS A 3 11.97 -24.80 22.06
N LEU A 4 12.00 -23.81 21.16
CA LEU A 4 10.84 -22.96 20.88
C LEU A 4 9.70 -23.88 20.40
N PRO A 5 8.48 -23.75 20.95
CA PRO A 5 7.34 -24.52 20.48
C PRO A 5 7.08 -24.20 19.00
N GLU A 6 6.96 -25.24 18.18
CA GLU A 6 6.54 -25.15 16.79
C GLU A 6 5.10 -24.60 16.73
N LEU A 7 4.94 -23.29 16.58
CA LEU A 7 3.66 -22.66 16.29
C LEU A 7 3.33 -22.84 14.80
N LYS A 8 2.84 -24.04 14.44
CA LYS A 8 2.08 -24.27 13.20
C LYS A 8 0.68 -23.69 13.39
N GLY A 9 0.29 -22.74 12.52
CA GLY A 9 -1.07 -22.19 12.49
C GLY A 9 -1.18 -20.69 12.74
N ILE A 10 -0.34 -19.86 12.12
CA ILE A 10 -0.58 -18.41 12.08
C ILE A 10 -1.44 -18.12 10.85
N CYS A 11 -2.68 -17.67 11.05
CA CYS A 11 -3.58 -17.13 10.03
C CYS A 11 -2.90 -15.98 9.27
N ARG A 12 -2.11 -16.32 8.27
CA ARG A 12 -1.63 -15.40 7.25
C ARG A 12 -2.78 -15.26 6.26
N PHE A 13 -3.59 -14.22 6.42
CA PHE A 13 -4.56 -13.87 5.39
C PHE A 13 -3.82 -13.70 4.06
N ARG A 14 -4.33 -14.34 3.01
CA ARG A 14 -3.75 -14.20 1.68
C ARG A 14 -3.82 -12.74 1.20
N THR A 15 -4.86 -12.02 1.61
CA THR A 15 -5.12 -10.61 1.25
C THR A 15 -5.57 -9.82 2.48
N LEU A 16 -5.16 -8.56 2.57
CA LEU A 16 -5.57 -7.65 3.64
C LEU A 16 -6.92 -6.98 3.26
N PRO A 17 -7.93 -6.95 4.14
CA PRO A 17 -9.19 -6.24 3.83
C PRO A 17 -8.93 -4.76 3.53
N GLY A 18 -9.64 -4.19 2.55
CA GLY A 18 -9.39 -2.82 2.08
C GLY A 18 -9.46 -1.77 3.19
N HIS A 19 -10.46 -1.83 4.07
CA HIS A 19 -10.58 -0.92 5.22
C HIS A 19 -9.41 -1.02 6.21
N VAL A 20 -8.82 -2.21 6.38
CA VAL A 20 -7.64 -2.41 7.24
C VAL A 20 -6.41 -1.79 6.59
N ALA A 21 -6.23 -1.97 5.28
CA ALA A 21 -5.12 -1.39 4.52
C ALA A 21 -5.19 0.14 4.47
N LEU A 22 -6.37 0.71 4.20
CA LEU A 22 -6.59 2.16 4.15
C LEU A 22 -6.39 2.82 5.52
N LYS A 23 -6.90 2.20 6.60
CA LYS A 23 -6.63 2.67 7.96
C LYS A 23 -5.13 2.64 8.27
N ALA A 24 -4.45 1.54 7.95
CA ALA A 24 -3.00 1.44 8.14
C ALA A 24 -2.22 2.50 7.34
N LEU A 25 -2.62 2.79 6.10
CA LEU A 25 -2.02 3.85 5.30
C LEU A 25 -2.20 5.22 5.96
N ARG A 26 -3.42 5.53 6.45
CA ARG A 26 -3.72 6.76 7.17
C ARG A 26 -2.87 6.91 8.43
N ASP A 27 -2.90 5.91 9.31
CA ASP A 27 -2.16 5.88 10.57
C ASP A 27 -0.65 6.10 10.32
N ALA A 28 -0.11 5.42 9.29
CA ALA A 28 1.30 5.56 8.91
C ALA A 28 1.64 6.96 8.37
N LEU A 29 0.79 7.54 7.51
CA LEU A 29 1.00 8.89 6.96
C LEU A 29 0.89 9.97 8.04
N GLU A 30 -0.10 9.88 8.94
CA GLU A 30 -0.26 10.82 10.05
C GLU A 30 0.96 10.77 10.98
N PHE A 31 1.38 9.56 11.37
CA PHE A 31 2.53 9.39 12.26
C PHE A 31 3.84 9.86 11.63
N THR A 32 4.11 9.49 10.38
CA THR A 32 5.33 9.91 9.68
C THR A 32 5.35 11.41 9.42
N THR A 33 4.21 12.02 9.10
CA THR A 33 4.12 13.48 8.92
C THR A 33 4.40 14.22 10.22
N LYS A 34 3.90 13.71 11.35
CA LYS A 34 4.00 14.39 12.63
C LYS A 34 5.35 14.19 13.32
N TYR A 35 5.94 12.99 13.24
CA TYR A 35 7.06 12.62 14.12
C TYR A 35 8.35 12.19 13.40
N ALA A 36 8.36 11.99 12.08
CA ALA A 36 9.54 11.42 11.41
C ALA A 36 10.80 12.27 11.57
N ASP A 37 10.69 13.60 11.42
CA ASP A 37 11.84 14.50 11.52
C ASP A 37 12.44 14.51 12.92
N ASP A 38 11.60 14.63 13.95
CA ASP A 38 12.03 14.63 15.34
C ASP A 38 12.67 13.28 15.72
N ILE A 39 12.06 12.15 15.33
CA ILE A 39 12.61 10.82 15.61
C ILE A 39 13.95 10.64 14.92
N PHE A 40 14.06 10.95 13.62
CA PHE A 40 15.33 10.81 12.89
C PHE A 40 16.41 11.72 13.47
N LYS A 41 16.07 12.95 13.87
CA LYS A 41 17.01 13.87 14.50
C LYS A 41 17.53 13.32 15.82
N SER A 42 16.64 13.00 16.77
CA SER A 42 17.03 12.51 18.10
C SER A 42 17.80 11.20 18.04
N VAL A 43 17.36 10.25 17.19
CA VAL A 43 18.11 9.01 16.96
C VAL A 43 19.47 9.29 16.33
N GLY A 44 19.53 10.19 15.35
CA GLY A 44 20.77 10.63 14.72
C GLY A 44 21.77 11.15 15.76
N GLU A 45 21.36 12.09 16.60
CA GLU A 45 22.18 12.66 17.68
C GLU A 45 22.69 11.57 18.64
N ILE A 46 21.85 10.62 19.06
CA ILE A 46 22.28 9.44 19.85
C ILE A 46 23.39 8.64 19.15
N LEU A 47 23.29 8.47 17.83
CA LEU A 47 24.28 7.69 17.07
C LEU A 47 25.62 8.42 16.88
N LEU A 48 25.62 9.75 16.98
CA LEU A 48 26.79 10.63 16.85
C LEU A 48 27.62 10.76 18.14
N VAL A 49 27.03 10.47 19.31
CA VAL A 49 27.76 10.55 20.58
C VAL A 49 28.93 9.55 20.60
N ASP A 50 30.14 10.05 20.86
CA ASP A 50 31.35 9.22 20.98
C ASP A 50 31.19 8.18 22.09
N LYS A 51 31.46 6.90 21.75
CA LYS A 51 31.12 5.73 22.57
C LYS A 51 32.30 5.21 23.40
N SER A 52 33.30 6.05 23.63
CA SER A 52 34.51 5.76 24.40
C SER A 52 34.26 5.60 25.92
N TYR A 53 33.00 5.63 26.39
CA TYR A 53 32.64 5.50 27.80
C TYR A 53 32.79 4.06 28.36
N PRO A 54 33.53 3.88 29.47
CA PRO A 54 33.55 2.62 30.21
C PRO A 54 32.28 2.48 31.06
N GLY A 55 31.28 1.71 30.59
CA GLY A 55 30.04 1.47 31.33
C GLY A 55 28.99 0.65 30.57
N ASN A 56 27.85 0.37 31.22
CA ASN A 56 26.69 -0.25 30.56
C ASN A 56 26.09 0.74 29.56
N LYS A 57 26.38 0.54 28.26
CA LYS A 57 26.00 1.43 27.15
C LYS A 57 24.53 1.85 27.18
N VAL A 58 23.62 0.96 27.54
CA VAL A 58 22.17 1.27 27.56
C VAL A 58 21.82 2.32 28.61
N ASN A 59 22.43 2.28 29.79
CA ASN A 59 22.13 3.27 30.84
C ASN A 59 22.62 4.66 30.46
N ILE A 60 23.74 4.75 29.75
CA ILE A 60 24.27 6.02 29.23
C ILE A 60 23.31 6.57 28.17
N LEU A 61 22.83 5.72 27.25
CA LEU A 61 21.88 6.13 26.22
C LEU A 61 20.59 6.68 26.83
N ASP A 62 20.05 6.04 27.87
CA ASP A 62 18.86 6.54 28.58
C ASP A 62 19.08 7.92 29.22
N MET A 63 20.28 8.20 29.74
CA MET A 63 20.59 9.53 30.29
C MET A 63 20.66 10.59 29.19
N LEU A 64 21.03 10.21 27.96
CA LEU A 64 21.16 11.13 26.83
C LEU A 64 19.82 11.41 26.15
N VAL A 65 18.84 10.49 26.23
CA VAL A 65 17.55 10.65 25.52
C VAL A 65 16.86 11.98 25.83
N PRO A 66 16.70 12.41 27.10
CA PRO A 66 16.04 13.67 27.41
C PRO A 66 16.70 14.89 26.77
N ASP A 67 18.02 14.87 26.57
CA ASP A 67 18.79 16.01 26.04
C ASP A 67 18.67 16.15 24.52
N VAL A 68 18.40 15.04 23.81
CA VAL A 68 18.31 15.00 22.34
C VAL A 68 16.87 14.97 21.82
N THR A 69 15.90 14.76 22.70
CA THR A 69 14.47 14.71 22.34
C THR A 69 13.89 16.11 22.17
N SER A 70 13.14 16.32 21.08
CA SER A 70 12.36 17.53 20.90
C SER A 70 11.22 17.62 21.93
N ASN A 71 10.70 18.84 22.17
CA ASN A 71 9.51 19.03 23.01
C ASN A 71 8.34 18.14 22.53
N THR A 72 8.16 17.99 21.22
CA THR A 72 7.13 17.12 20.63
C THR A 72 7.27 15.67 21.08
N LEU A 73 8.49 15.12 21.13
CA LEU A 73 8.74 13.74 21.54
C LEU A 73 8.68 13.58 23.06
N SER A 74 9.14 14.57 23.81
CA SER A 74 9.00 14.60 25.27
C SER A 74 7.54 14.61 25.69
N GLU A 75 6.70 15.44 25.05
CA GLU A 75 5.24 15.47 25.27
C GLU A 75 4.56 14.17 24.83
N LEU A 76 5.09 13.50 23.81
CA LEU A 76 4.61 12.18 23.38
C LEU A 76 4.90 11.08 24.43
N GLY A 77 5.89 11.30 25.30
CA GLY A 77 6.25 10.43 26.42
C GLY A 77 7.68 9.87 26.36
N VAL A 78 8.49 10.25 25.39
CA VAL A 78 9.85 9.72 25.19
C VAL A 78 10.77 10.16 26.32
N ASN A 79 11.43 9.21 26.99
CA ASN A 79 12.35 9.49 28.10
C ASN A 79 13.51 8.50 28.24
N THR A 80 13.45 7.35 27.56
CA THR A 80 14.48 6.31 27.60
C THR A 80 14.83 5.86 26.19
N TRP A 81 15.99 5.23 26.04
CA TRP A 81 16.44 4.67 24.78
C TRP A 81 15.71 3.36 24.48
N ILE A 82 15.62 2.45 25.45
CA ILE A 82 14.90 1.16 25.30
C ILE A 82 13.95 0.87 26.47
N ILE A 83 12.99 -0.03 26.21
CA ILE A 83 12.15 -0.63 27.26
C ILE A 83 13.01 -1.63 28.06
N LYS A 84 13.20 -1.36 29.36
CA LYS A 84 14.18 -2.06 30.23
C LYS A 84 13.66 -3.31 30.97
N GLU A 85 12.36 -3.56 30.96
CA GLU A 85 11.80 -4.52 31.90
C GLU A 85 11.90 -5.96 31.40
N LYS A 86 12.64 -6.79 32.13
CA LYS A 86 13.00 -8.16 31.74
C LYS A 86 12.00 -9.24 32.12
N ASN A 87 10.91 -8.92 32.82
CA ASN A 87 9.92 -9.89 33.32
C ASN A 87 8.49 -9.35 33.29
N ILE A 88 8.13 -8.60 32.25
CA ILE A 88 6.75 -8.13 32.06
C ILE A 88 5.93 -9.22 31.38
N ASN A 89 4.66 -9.34 31.76
CA ASN A 89 3.71 -10.09 30.93
C ASN A 89 3.48 -9.36 29.59
N THR A 90 2.97 -10.10 28.60
CA THR A 90 2.77 -9.59 27.23
C THR A 90 1.87 -8.35 27.17
N ASP A 91 0.82 -8.29 27.98
CA ASP A 91 -0.16 -7.20 27.91
C ASP A 91 0.40 -5.89 28.47
N GLU A 92 1.13 -5.98 29.59
CA GLU A 92 1.81 -4.86 30.22
C GLU A 92 2.97 -4.35 29.36
N TYR A 93 3.70 -5.26 28.70
CA TYR A 93 4.69 -4.88 27.69
C TYR A 93 4.08 -3.99 26.59
N PHE A 94 2.91 -4.38 26.07
CA PHE A 94 2.25 -3.62 25.01
C PHE A 94 1.71 -2.27 25.49
N LYS A 95 1.28 -2.15 26.75
CA LYS A 95 0.91 -0.87 27.36
C LYS A 95 2.12 0.06 27.45
N ILE A 96 3.27 -0.44 27.90
CA ILE A 96 4.52 0.34 27.99
C ILE A 96 5.04 0.69 26.59
N PHE A 97 4.96 -0.24 25.64
CA PHE A 97 5.36 0.02 24.26
C PHE A 97 4.55 1.18 23.63
N ARG A 98 3.24 1.25 23.92
CA ARG A 98 2.34 2.30 23.42
C ARG A 98 2.35 3.58 24.26
N SER A 99 3.02 3.62 25.41
CA SER A 99 3.24 4.86 26.16
C SER A 99 4.36 5.72 25.58
N ASN A 100 5.01 5.26 24.51
CA ASN A 100 6.07 5.97 23.77
C ASN A 100 7.34 6.26 24.58
N SER A 101 7.56 5.59 25.71
CA SER A 101 8.70 5.86 26.59
C SER A 101 10.07 5.64 25.94
N SER A 102 10.13 4.76 24.94
CA SER A 102 11.36 4.28 24.31
C SER A 102 11.57 4.87 22.91
N LEU A 103 12.64 5.66 22.75
CA LEU A 103 13.03 6.26 21.47
C LEU A 103 13.38 5.20 20.41
N HIS A 104 14.07 4.13 20.80
CA HIS A 104 14.41 3.02 19.89
C HIS A 104 13.14 2.32 19.38
N ALA A 105 12.16 2.10 20.26
CA ALA A 105 10.89 1.50 19.88
C ALA A 105 10.11 2.38 18.89
N LEU A 106 10.07 3.71 19.12
CA LEU A 106 9.47 4.65 18.19
C LEU A 106 10.17 4.67 16.83
N TYR A 107 11.50 4.52 16.80
CA TYR A 107 12.23 4.37 15.55
C TYR A 107 11.81 3.10 14.78
N GLU A 108 11.64 1.97 15.46
CA GLU A 108 11.12 0.74 14.83
C GLU A 108 9.70 0.93 14.29
N VAL A 109 8.82 1.64 15.03
CA VAL A 109 7.47 2.02 14.59
C VAL A 109 7.53 2.94 13.37
N LEU A 110 8.42 3.94 13.38
CA LEU A 110 8.61 4.85 12.26
C LEU A 110 9.03 4.12 10.99
N LEU A 111 10.02 3.23 11.09
CA LEU A 111 10.40 2.38 9.97
C LEU A 111 9.23 1.51 9.51
N GLY A 112 8.48 0.91 10.43
CA GLY A 112 7.26 0.16 10.12
C GLY A 112 6.23 0.98 9.34
N SER A 113 5.95 2.20 9.79
CA SER A 113 5.05 3.15 9.12
C SER A 113 5.53 3.49 7.72
N ILE A 114 6.83 3.82 7.54
CA ILE A 114 7.39 4.10 6.22
C ILE A 114 7.25 2.86 5.31
N LEU A 115 7.52 1.65 5.82
CA LEU A 115 7.37 0.41 5.06
C LEU A 115 5.92 0.13 4.67
N VAL A 116 4.92 0.52 5.48
CA VAL A 116 3.51 0.44 5.11
C VAL A 116 3.19 1.40 3.96
N VAL A 117 3.61 2.67 4.06
CA VAL A 117 3.36 3.69 3.03
C VAL A 117 4.02 3.32 1.71
N VAL A 118 5.32 3.03 1.73
CA VAL A 118 6.11 2.59 0.57
C VAL A 118 5.55 1.27 0.03
N GLY A 119 5.21 0.34 0.91
CA GLY A 119 4.73 -0.98 0.54
C GLY A 119 3.39 -0.95 -0.20
N ILE A 120 2.49 -0.04 0.19
CA ILE A 120 1.24 0.22 -0.53
C ILE A 120 1.55 1.01 -1.80
N LEU A 121 2.15 2.19 -1.71
CA LEU A 121 2.18 3.13 -2.84
C LEU A 121 3.15 2.74 -3.97
N MET A 122 4.15 1.91 -3.70
CA MET A 122 5.10 1.44 -4.73
C MET A 122 4.84 0.00 -5.17
N ALA A 123 4.06 -0.76 -4.39
CA ALA A 123 3.71 -2.14 -4.67
C ALA A 123 4.92 -3.04 -4.99
N ARG A 124 6.07 -2.85 -4.35
CA ARG A 124 7.30 -3.65 -4.59
C ARG A 124 7.32 -4.94 -3.74
N ARG A 125 8.15 -5.90 -4.13
CA ARG A 125 8.45 -7.07 -3.29
C ARG A 125 9.26 -6.62 -2.07
N THR A 126 9.17 -7.36 -0.96
CA THR A 126 9.97 -7.12 0.26
C THR A 126 11.43 -6.88 -0.06
N SER A 127 11.90 -7.72 -0.96
CA SER A 127 13.29 -7.88 -1.25
C SER A 127 13.83 -6.77 -2.17
N GLU A 128 12.97 -6.19 -3.01
CA GLU A 128 13.23 -5.00 -3.83
C GLU A 128 13.28 -3.75 -2.94
N ILE A 129 12.35 -3.60 -1.98
CA ILE A 129 12.35 -2.47 -1.03
C ILE A 129 13.60 -2.50 -0.13
N ARG A 130 13.94 -3.70 0.36
CA ARG A 130 15.06 -3.90 1.28
C ARG A 130 16.42 -3.61 0.65
N GLU A 131 16.53 -3.82 -0.66
CA GLU A 131 17.74 -3.64 -1.45
C GLU A 131 17.77 -2.28 -2.17
N LEU A 132 16.80 -1.39 -1.91
CA LEU A 132 16.86 -0.02 -2.42
C LEU A 132 18.18 0.63 -2.04
N LYS A 133 18.83 1.21 -3.03
CA LYS A 133 20.07 1.96 -2.85
C LYS A 133 19.79 3.34 -2.27
N HIS A 134 20.78 3.91 -1.60
CA HIS A 134 20.70 5.22 -0.97
C HIS A 134 20.45 6.39 -1.93
N ASP A 135 20.68 6.20 -3.23
CA ASP A 135 20.47 7.15 -4.32
C ASP A 135 19.31 6.72 -5.24
N CYS A 136 18.42 5.84 -4.76
CA CYS A 136 17.33 5.31 -5.58
C CYS A 136 16.25 6.32 -6.00
N LEU A 137 16.18 7.50 -5.38
CA LEU A 137 15.15 8.50 -5.66
C LEU A 137 15.57 9.44 -6.79
N LEU A 138 14.87 9.34 -7.92
CA LEU A 138 15.10 10.14 -9.11
C LEU A 138 14.06 11.26 -9.24
N PRO A 139 14.43 12.44 -9.75
CA PRO A 139 15.80 12.88 -10.06
C PRO A 139 16.65 13.11 -8.79
N ASN A 140 17.92 12.70 -8.84
CA ASN A 140 18.84 12.78 -7.72
C ASN A 140 19.02 14.22 -7.20
N GLY A 141 19.10 14.36 -5.87
CA GLY A 141 19.36 15.64 -5.20
C GLY A 141 18.19 16.63 -5.23
N LYS A 142 17.00 16.23 -5.69
CA LYS A 142 15.80 17.07 -5.68
C LYS A 142 14.94 16.75 -4.46
N ASP A 143 14.92 17.67 -3.49
CA ASP A 143 14.09 17.52 -2.29
C ASP A 143 12.58 17.65 -2.60
N PRO A 144 11.75 16.60 -2.39
CA PRO A 144 10.30 16.63 -2.63
C PRO A 144 9.51 17.46 -1.59
N HIS A 145 10.13 17.90 -0.50
CA HIS A 145 9.52 18.80 0.50
C HIS A 145 9.57 20.27 0.08
N LEU A 146 10.48 20.65 -0.83
CA LEU A 146 10.63 22.04 -1.23
C LEU A 146 9.58 22.45 -2.27
N TYR A 147 8.98 23.63 -2.06
CA TYR A 147 7.97 24.21 -2.97
C TYR A 147 8.51 24.40 -4.39
N LYS A 148 9.78 24.78 -4.54
CA LYS A 148 10.44 24.92 -5.85
C LYS A 148 10.50 23.63 -6.69
N HIS A 149 10.25 22.48 -6.06
CA HIS A 149 10.20 21.17 -6.73
C HIS A 149 8.77 20.63 -6.82
N LYS A 150 7.72 21.45 -6.63
CA LYS A 150 6.31 21.00 -6.60
C LYS A 150 5.88 20.27 -7.89
N ASP A 151 6.42 20.70 -9.03
CA ASP A 151 6.09 20.17 -10.36
C ASP A 151 7.06 19.06 -10.82
N VAL A 152 7.98 18.61 -9.96
CA VAL A 152 8.91 17.52 -10.27
C VAL A 152 8.20 16.17 -10.10
N ASN A 153 8.21 15.37 -11.16
CA ASN A 153 7.81 13.97 -11.12
C ASN A 153 8.95 13.12 -10.57
N PHE A 154 8.68 12.40 -9.48
CA PHE A 154 9.65 11.53 -8.83
C PHE A 154 9.49 10.08 -9.30
N SER A 155 10.61 9.38 -9.39
CA SER A 155 10.68 7.94 -9.67
C SER A 155 11.62 7.26 -8.69
N ILE A 156 11.51 5.95 -8.60
CA ILE A 156 12.43 5.09 -7.86
C ILE A 156 13.13 4.12 -8.78
N GLU A 157 14.43 3.94 -8.57
CA GLU A 157 15.27 2.97 -9.26
C GLU A 157 15.49 1.73 -8.36
N PHE A 158 15.32 0.53 -8.91
CA PHE A 158 15.49 -0.73 -8.17
C PHE A 158 15.79 -1.92 -9.08
N ASP A 159 16.46 -2.94 -8.55
CA ASP A 159 16.72 -4.19 -9.26
C ASP A 159 15.49 -5.12 -9.27
N ASN A 160 15.00 -5.48 -10.46
CA ASN A 160 13.92 -6.44 -10.61
C ASN A 160 14.43 -7.87 -10.34
N ARG A 161 13.87 -8.51 -9.32
CA ARG A 161 14.33 -9.85 -8.91
C ARG A 161 13.87 -11.01 -9.81
N LYS A 162 12.98 -10.76 -10.77
CA LYS A 162 12.38 -11.83 -11.60
C LYS A 162 12.72 -11.75 -13.10
N SER A 163 13.52 -10.79 -13.56
CA SER A 163 13.95 -10.72 -14.95
C SER A 163 15.47 -10.90 -15.06
N GLY A 164 15.88 -11.73 -16.03
CA GLY A 164 17.27 -12.10 -16.31
C GLY A 164 17.44 -13.53 -16.80
N HIS A 165 18.06 -13.72 -17.97
CA HIS A 165 18.73 -14.99 -18.28
C HIS A 165 20.07 -14.98 -17.54
N ALA A 166 20.42 -16.07 -16.84
CA ALA A 166 21.73 -16.26 -16.19
C ALA A 166 22.08 -15.37 -14.97
N GLY A 167 21.10 -14.74 -14.29
CA GLY A 167 21.29 -14.13 -12.97
C GLY A 167 21.54 -12.61 -12.95
N ASP A 168 21.65 -11.97 -14.11
CA ASP A 168 21.66 -10.51 -14.22
C ASP A 168 20.26 -9.95 -13.96
N ARG A 169 20.13 -9.07 -12.96
CA ARG A 169 18.86 -8.43 -12.62
C ARG A 169 18.68 -7.19 -13.48
N GLU A 170 17.50 -7.04 -14.06
CA GLU A 170 17.14 -5.83 -14.80
C GLU A 170 16.92 -4.65 -13.84
N LEU A 171 17.59 -3.53 -14.09
CA LEU A 171 17.36 -2.28 -13.38
C LEU A 171 16.09 -1.61 -13.90
N LEU A 172 15.13 -1.35 -13.02
CA LEU A 172 13.86 -0.73 -13.38
C LEU A 172 13.68 0.63 -12.70
N ILE A 173 13.10 1.57 -13.44
CA ILE A 173 12.68 2.88 -12.93
C ILE A 173 11.16 2.95 -12.96
N ARG A 174 10.52 3.29 -11.84
CA ARG A 174 9.07 3.43 -11.74
C ARG A 174 8.65 4.71 -11.03
N PRO A 175 7.55 5.37 -11.45
CA PRO A 175 7.07 6.57 -10.80
C PRO A 175 6.69 6.28 -9.35
N ILE A 176 6.84 7.28 -8.49
CA ILE A 176 6.46 7.21 -7.08
C ILE A 176 5.64 8.45 -6.73
N THR A 177 4.64 8.28 -5.87
CA THR A 177 3.87 9.43 -5.37
C THR A 177 4.76 10.37 -4.59
N ARG A 178 4.45 11.67 -4.63
CA ARG A 178 5.21 12.67 -3.88
C ARG A 178 5.25 12.38 -2.37
N SER A 179 4.17 11.84 -1.81
CA SER A 179 4.10 11.46 -0.39
C SER A 179 5.10 10.36 -0.03
N ALA A 180 5.24 9.32 -0.87
CA ALA A 180 6.24 8.29 -0.65
C ALA A 180 7.67 8.79 -0.96
N ALA A 181 7.85 9.60 -2.01
CA ALA A 181 9.13 10.25 -2.32
C ALA A 181 9.66 11.07 -1.12
N LYS A 182 8.78 11.81 -0.44
CA LYS A 182 9.10 12.56 0.78
C LYS A 182 9.67 11.68 1.89
N LEU A 183 9.17 10.46 2.07
CA LEU A 183 9.67 9.52 3.08
C LEU A 183 11.00 8.89 2.65
N ILE A 184 11.13 8.52 1.38
CA ILE A 184 12.41 8.03 0.82
C ILE A 184 13.50 9.10 1.01
N TRP A 185 13.21 10.36 0.68
CA TRP A 185 14.13 11.47 0.90
C TRP A 185 14.58 11.58 2.36
N LYS A 186 13.64 11.53 3.33
CA LYS A 186 14.00 11.56 4.75
C LYS A 186 14.93 10.40 5.15
N LEU A 187 14.71 9.20 4.59
CA LEU A 187 15.63 8.06 4.79
C LEU A 187 17.02 8.32 4.18
N GLN A 188 17.10 8.94 2.99
CA GLN A 188 18.37 9.31 2.36
C GLN A 188 19.15 10.29 3.25
N GLN A 189 18.49 11.34 3.74
CA GLN A 189 19.09 12.33 4.63
C GLN A 189 19.55 11.71 5.96
N PHE A 190 18.70 10.88 6.58
CA PHE A 190 19.06 10.20 7.82
C PHE A 190 20.26 9.26 7.64
N ARG A 191 20.30 8.52 6.54
CA ARG A 191 21.44 7.67 6.20
C ARG A 191 22.72 8.49 5.98
N GLN A 192 22.63 9.61 5.28
CA GLN A 192 23.77 10.50 5.03
C GLN A 192 24.37 11.01 6.33
N LEU A 193 23.52 11.47 7.27
CA LEU A 193 23.94 11.91 8.60
C LEU A 193 24.74 10.83 9.35
N ILE A 194 24.32 9.56 9.25
CA ILE A 194 25.06 8.45 9.87
C ILE A 194 26.37 8.16 9.14
N LYS A 195 26.39 8.23 7.80
CA LYS A 195 27.59 7.96 7.00
C LYS A 195 28.69 8.99 7.25
N GLU A 196 28.36 10.28 7.32
CA GLU A 196 29.34 11.35 7.58
C GLU A 196 30.01 11.21 8.96
N SER A 197 29.37 10.49 9.89
CA SER A 197 29.86 10.30 11.24
C SER A 197 30.74 9.06 11.47
N LYS A 198 30.83 8.15 10.49
CA LYS A 198 31.53 6.86 10.63
C LYS A 198 32.31 6.55 9.36
N GLU A 199 33.56 6.07 9.50
CA GLU A 199 34.41 5.71 8.37
C GLU A 199 33.72 4.77 7.36
N GLU A 200 34.03 5.01 6.09
CA GLU A 200 33.54 4.39 4.86
C GLU A 200 32.77 3.07 5.01
N SER A 201 31.44 3.18 5.12
CA SER A 201 30.58 2.05 4.75
C SER A 201 30.42 2.01 3.24
N THR A 202 30.92 0.93 2.63
CA THR A 202 30.71 0.57 1.21
C THR A 202 29.28 0.08 0.93
N ASN A 203 28.42 -0.02 1.95
CA ASN A 203 27.08 -0.56 1.80
C ASN A 203 26.13 0.48 1.19
N GLU A 204 25.61 0.20 0.00
CA GLU A 204 24.73 1.09 -0.75
C GLU A 204 23.29 1.15 -0.24
N SER A 205 22.89 0.34 0.75
CA SER A 205 21.49 0.22 1.20
C SER A 205 20.94 1.54 1.76
N LEU A 206 19.72 1.91 1.35
CA LEU A 206 18.96 3.07 1.86
C LEU A 206 18.57 2.90 3.32
N LEU A 207 18.03 1.74 3.67
CA LEU A 207 17.47 1.49 4.99
C LEU A 207 18.59 1.26 6.01
N VAL A 208 18.43 1.81 7.21
CA VAL A 208 19.35 1.61 8.33
C VAL A 208 18.61 0.87 9.43
N SER A 209 19.20 -0.22 9.93
CA SER A 209 18.74 -0.90 11.14
C SER A 209 19.56 -0.39 12.32
N ILE A 210 18.93 -0.21 13.48
CA ILE A 210 19.64 0.23 14.69
C ILE A 210 19.43 -0.81 15.79
N SER A 211 20.52 -1.32 16.34
CA SER A 211 20.45 -2.23 17.48
C SER A 211 20.06 -1.48 18.76
N GLN A 212 19.60 -2.22 19.78
CA GLN A 212 19.38 -1.67 21.13
C GLN A 212 20.66 -1.08 21.76
N SER A 213 21.85 -1.45 21.28
CA SER A 213 23.13 -0.84 21.67
C SER A 213 23.48 0.43 20.88
N ALA A 214 22.50 0.98 20.16
CA ALA A 214 22.63 2.13 19.25
C ALA A 214 23.68 1.91 18.16
N THR A 215 23.91 0.67 17.72
CA THR A 215 24.83 0.37 16.61
C THR A 215 24.04 0.35 15.31
N PRO A 216 24.33 1.24 14.35
CA PRO A 216 23.68 1.22 13.05
C PRO A 216 24.26 0.09 12.19
N SER A 217 23.40 -0.52 11.40
CA SER A 217 23.73 -1.47 10.34
C SER A 217 23.04 -0.99 9.07
N PHE A 218 23.80 -0.75 8.01
CA PHE A 218 23.24 -0.42 6.71
C PHE A 218 22.60 -1.67 6.11
N GLY A 219 21.37 -1.52 5.62
CA GLY A 219 20.51 -2.63 5.22
C GLY A 219 19.76 -3.24 6.41
N ILE A 220 18.59 -3.79 6.12
CA ILE A 220 17.80 -4.55 7.10
C ILE A 220 17.69 -6.01 6.68
N SER A 221 17.61 -6.92 7.65
CA SER A 221 17.33 -8.34 7.38
C SER A 221 15.84 -8.56 7.08
N ASN A 222 15.48 -9.71 6.50
CA ASN A 222 14.06 -10.07 6.35
C ASN A 222 13.34 -10.13 7.71
N SER A 223 14.01 -10.63 8.74
CA SER A 223 13.46 -10.69 10.10
C SER A 223 13.21 -9.30 10.66
N SER A 224 14.16 -8.36 10.49
CA SER A 224 14.02 -6.97 10.91
C SER A 224 12.92 -6.24 10.14
N TYR A 225 12.78 -6.51 8.84
CA TYR A 225 11.68 -5.98 8.03
C TYR A 225 10.31 -6.40 8.60
N MET A 226 10.15 -7.71 8.86
CA MET A 226 8.91 -8.25 9.42
C MET A 226 8.66 -7.73 10.84
N TRP A 227 9.72 -7.58 11.62
CA TRP A 227 9.67 -7.01 12.96
C TRP A 227 9.13 -5.59 12.95
N ASN A 228 9.66 -4.70 12.12
CA ASN A 228 9.19 -3.32 12.02
C ASN A 228 7.72 -3.22 11.58
N LEU A 229 7.29 -4.08 10.65
CA LEU A 229 5.86 -4.19 10.31
C LEU A 229 5.00 -4.67 11.49
N ASN A 230 5.50 -5.61 12.31
CA ASN A 230 4.79 -6.03 13.51
C ASN A 230 4.73 -4.90 14.54
N ARG A 231 5.82 -4.15 14.74
CA ARG A 231 5.85 -2.97 15.61
C ARG A 231 4.81 -1.94 15.23
N PHE A 232 4.68 -1.65 13.94
CA PHE A 232 3.59 -0.83 13.42
C PHE A 232 2.22 -1.38 13.83
N CYS A 233 1.96 -2.67 13.58
CA CYS A 233 0.67 -3.30 13.86
C CYS A 233 0.31 -3.29 15.35
N ASP A 234 1.31 -3.48 16.22
CA ASP A 234 1.18 -3.48 17.67
C ASP A 234 1.02 -2.08 18.26
N TYR A 235 1.61 -1.08 17.61
CA TYR A 235 1.53 0.32 18.01
C TYR A 235 0.15 0.91 17.72
N PHE A 236 -0.34 0.75 16.49
CA PHE A 236 -1.63 1.29 16.06
C PHE A 236 -2.82 0.36 16.36
N GLU A 237 -2.56 -0.76 17.02
CA GLU A 237 -3.55 -1.78 17.37
C GLU A 237 -4.45 -2.10 16.16
N THR A 238 -3.80 -2.55 15.09
CA THR A 238 -4.49 -2.98 13.86
C THR A 238 -5.67 -3.91 14.18
N LYS A 239 -6.71 -3.85 13.34
CA LYS A 239 -8.00 -4.51 13.59
C LYS A 239 -7.81 -5.96 14.02
N THR A 240 -8.59 -6.36 15.01
CA THR A 240 -8.69 -7.76 15.45
C THR A 240 -9.88 -8.45 14.78
N ILE A 241 -9.78 -9.76 14.74
CA ILE A 241 -10.82 -10.65 14.24
C ILE A 241 -10.95 -11.81 15.20
N GLU A 242 -12.16 -12.31 15.33
CA GLU A 242 -12.42 -13.55 16.03
C GLU A 242 -12.28 -14.70 15.04
N LEU A 243 -11.57 -15.75 15.47
CA LEU A 243 -11.39 -16.96 14.70
C LEU A 243 -11.84 -18.11 15.59
N ASP A 244 -12.79 -18.91 15.11
CA ASP A 244 -13.49 -19.94 15.89
C ASP A 244 -12.57 -20.72 16.83
N GLU A 245 -11.56 -21.41 16.28
CA GLU A 245 -10.64 -22.27 17.06
C GLU A 245 -9.39 -21.55 17.57
N LEU A 246 -9.14 -20.31 17.13
CA LEU A 246 -7.88 -19.59 17.39
C LEU A 246 -8.08 -18.33 18.25
N GLY A 247 -9.32 -18.04 18.65
CA GLY A 247 -9.70 -16.87 19.41
C GLY A 247 -9.45 -15.56 18.67
N VAL A 248 -9.35 -14.46 19.44
CA VAL A 248 -9.13 -13.14 18.87
C VAL A 248 -7.68 -12.98 18.38
N ARG A 249 -7.51 -12.65 17.10
CA ARG A 249 -6.21 -12.40 16.46
C ARG A 249 -6.16 -11.02 15.82
N ARG A 250 -4.96 -10.43 15.81
CA ARG A 250 -4.67 -9.13 15.17
C ARG A 250 -4.22 -9.31 13.72
N TYR A 251 -4.60 -8.40 12.83
CA TYR A 251 -4.05 -8.33 11.48
C TYR A 251 -2.60 -7.88 11.48
N TYR A 252 -1.67 -8.83 11.32
CA TYR A 252 -0.27 -8.50 11.06
C TYR A 252 0.00 -8.35 9.58
N ILE A 253 0.31 -7.13 9.16
CA ILE A 253 0.53 -6.74 7.77
C ILE A 253 1.81 -7.39 7.22
N ARG A 254 1.74 -7.85 5.97
CA ARG A 254 2.86 -8.41 5.21
C ARG A 254 3.01 -7.70 3.87
N GLN A 255 4.25 -7.56 3.41
CA GLN A 255 4.54 -6.80 2.19
C GLN A 255 3.80 -7.30 0.95
N HIS A 256 3.66 -8.62 0.80
CA HIS A 256 2.91 -9.17 -0.33
C HIS A 256 1.42 -8.80 -0.29
N GLN A 257 0.85 -8.57 0.90
CA GLN A 257 -0.53 -8.11 1.04
C GLN A 257 -0.65 -6.63 0.65
N LEU A 258 0.34 -5.79 0.99
CA LEU A 258 0.36 -4.38 0.58
C LEU A 258 0.51 -4.23 -0.93
N ARG A 259 1.39 -5.02 -1.54
CA ARG A 259 1.52 -5.11 -3.01
C ARG A 259 0.20 -5.57 -3.67
N ARG A 260 -0.47 -6.58 -3.11
CA ARG A 260 -1.81 -7.01 -3.56
C ARG A 260 -2.81 -5.86 -3.48
N PHE A 261 -2.85 -5.19 -2.34
CA PHE A 261 -3.77 -4.10 -2.08
C PHE A 261 -3.65 -2.99 -3.12
N PHE A 262 -2.42 -2.56 -3.44
CA PHE A 262 -2.20 -1.61 -4.52
C PHE A 262 -2.68 -2.13 -5.88
N ALA A 263 -2.32 -3.36 -6.25
CA ALA A 263 -2.72 -3.93 -7.52
C ALA A 263 -4.24 -3.96 -7.67
N MET A 264 -4.95 -4.31 -6.60
CA MET A 264 -6.40 -4.24 -6.54
C MET A 264 -6.88 -2.79 -6.73
N CYS A 265 -6.43 -1.83 -5.91
CA CYS A 265 -6.87 -0.44 -6.02
C CYS A 265 -6.60 0.17 -7.41
N PHE A 266 -5.44 -0.10 -8.00
CA PHE A 266 -5.07 0.40 -9.31
C PHE A 266 -5.98 -0.18 -10.40
N PHE A 267 -6.12 -1.51 -10.41
CA PHE A 267 -6.96 -2.20 -11.37
C PHE A 267 -8.41 -1.73 -11.31
N TRP A 268 -8.92 -1.55 -10.09
CA TRP A 268 -10.29 -1.14 -9.84
C TRP A 268 -10.54 0.37 -10.07
N SER A 269 -9.51 1.22 -10.04
CA SER A 269 -9.65 2.66 -10.34
C SER A 269 -9.38 3.04 -11.79
N SER A 270 -8.54 2.26 -12.49
CA SER A 270 -8.09 2.57 -13.86
C SER A 270 -8.78 1.72 -14.94
N GLY A 271 -9.68 0.81 -14.54
CA GLY A 271 -10.28 -0.17 -15.44
C GLY A 271 -9.24 -1.09 -16.10
N TYR A 272 -9.65 -1.76 -17.18
CA TYR A 272 -8.83 -2.77 -17.86
C TYR A 272 -7.72 -2.18 -18.75
N ASP A 273 -7.89 -0.95 -19.24
CA ASP A 273 -6.84 -0.22 -19.98
C ASP A 273 -5.59 0.02 -19.10
N GLY A 274 -5.78 0.03 -17.78
CA GLY A 274 -4.71 0.08 -16.80
C GLY A 274 -3.91 -1.22 -16.63
N LEU A 275 -4.35 -2.38 -17.16
CA LEU A 275 -3.68 -3.66 -16.87
C LEU A 275 -2.26 -3.73 -17.41
N ASP A 276 -2.00 -3.22 -18.62
CA ASP A 276 -0.65 -3.20 -19.16
C ASP A 276 0.24 -2.21 -18.39
N THR A 277 -0.32 -1.06 -18.01
CA THR A 277 0.34 -0.09 -17.11
C THR A 277 0.65 -0.72 -15.76
N LEU A 278 -0.26 -1.51 -15.19
CA LEU A 278 -0.08 -2.20 -13.92
C LEU A 278 0.96 -3.31 -14.04
N ARG A 279 0.95 -4.08 -15.13
CA ARG A 279 1.95 -5.11 -15.44
C ARG A 279 3.34 -4.50 -15.56
N TRP A 280 3.47 -3.42 -16.34
CA TRP A 280 4.68 -2.63 -16.46
C TRP A 280 5.12 -2.11 -15.09
N PHE A 281 4.21 -1.47 -14.34
CA PHE A 281 4.49 -0.91 -13.04
C PHE A 281 5.03 -1.98 -12.08
N LEU A 282 4.34 -3.11 -11.97
CA LEU A 282 4.71 -4.24 -11.09
C LEU A 282 5.96 -5.01 -11.54
N GLY A 283 6.43 -4.84 -12.78
CA GLY A 283 7.52 -5.64 -13.33
C GLY A 283 7.16 -7.12 -13.43
N HIS A 284 5.89 -7.41 -13.78
CA HIS A 284 5.41 -8.75 -14.06
C HIS A 284 5.52 -9.04 -15.56
N THR A 285 5.91 -10.27 -15.91
CA THR A 285 5.98 -10.71 -17.31
C THR A 285 4.66 -11.27 -17.83
N ASP A 286 3.74 -11.68 -16.94
CA ASP A 286 2.49 -12.36 -17.31
C ASP A 286 1.26 -11.65 -16.70
N ALA A 287 0.28 -11.34 -17.56
CA ALA A 287 -0.97 -10.67 -17.21
C ALA A 287 -2.02 -11.64 -16.62
N GLU A 288 -1.99 -12.91 -17.00
CA GLU A 288 -2.92 -13.94 -16.49
C GLU A 288 -2.63 -14.25 -15.02
N HIS A 289 -1.35 -14.41 -14.67
CA HIS A 289 -0.91 -14.48 -13.28
C HIS A 289 -1.24 -13.23 -12.45
N LEU A 290 -1.27 -12.03 -13.05
CA LEU A 290 -1.69 -10.80 -12.38
C LEU A 290 -3.20 -10.78 -12.12
N TRP A 291 -4.00 -11.24 -13.09
CA TRP A 291 -5.45 -11.34 -12.97
C TRP A 291 -5.88 -12.29 -11.86
N HIS A 292 -5.43 -13.54 -11.87
CA HIS A 292 -5.73 -14.50 -10.80
C HIS A 292 -5.26 -14.01 -9.43
N TYR A 293 -4.16 -13.26 -9.40
CA TYR A 293 -3.64 -12.65 -8.17
C TYR A 293 -4.54 -11.54 -7.61
N ILE A 294 -5.30 -10.83 -8.46
CA ILE A 294 -6.24 -9.75 -8.08
C ILE A 294 -7.62 -10.33 -7.71
N THR A 295 -8.14 -11.30 -8.46
CA THR A 295 -9.55 -11.74 -8.33
C THR A 295 -9.82 -12.78 -7.27
N GLU A 296 -8.86 -13.65 -6.95
CA GLU A 296 -9.09 -14.85 -6.14
C GLU A 296 -9.51 -14.58 -4.68
N ASN A 297 -9.42 -13.34 -4.18
CA ASN A 297 -9.72 -13.03 -2.76
C ASN A 297 -10.30 -11.63 -2.53
N THR A 298 -10.93 -11.01 -3.54
CA THR A 298 -11.53 -9.70 -3.31
C THR A 298 -12.86 -9.88 -2.55
N PRO A 299 -13.14 -9.12 -1.47
CA PRO A 299 -14.44 -9.17 -0.81
C PRO A 299 -15.54 -8.85 -1.82
N GLY A 300 -16.55 -9.72 -1.92
CA GLY A 300 -17.61 -9.59 -2.93
C GLY A 300 -18.26 -8.19 -2.95
N VAL A 301 -18.34 -7.51 -1.80
CA VAL A 301 -18.88 -6.15 -1.69
C VAL A 301 -18.01 -5.11 -2.43
N VAL A 302 -16.68 -5.20 -2.32
CA VAL A 302 -15.74 -4.29 -2.99
C VAL A 302 -15.68 -4.60 -4.49
N LEU A 303 -15.69 -5.89 -4.86
CA LEU A 303 -15.85 -6.32 -6.26
C LEU A 303 -17.11 -5.75 -6.89
N ARG A 304 -18.24 -5.79 -6.19
CA ARG A 304 -19.53 -5.37 -6.73
C ARG A 304 -19.62 -3.86 -6.92
N GLY A 305 -19.17 -3.07 -5.96
CA GLY A 305 -19.17 -1.61 -6.09
C GLY A 305 -18.37 -1.15 -7.31
N VAL A 306 -17.16 -1.70 -7.48
CA VAL A 306 -16.31 -1.33 -8.62
C VAL A 306 -16.79 -1.94 -9.93
N LYS A 307 -17.28 -3.19 -9.94
CA LYS A 307 -17.90 -3.77 -11.14
C LYS A 307 -19.12 -2.95 -11.58
N ALA A 308 -19.90 -2.43 -10.63
CA ALA A 308 -21.04 -1.57 -10.93
C ALA A 308 -20.58 -0.25 -11.58
N GLU A 309 -19.59 0.43 -10.99
CA GLU A 309 -18.99 1.64 -11.55
C GLU A 309 -18.43 1.41 -12.98
N ALA A 310 -17.68 0.32 -13.19
CA ALA A 310 -17.13 -0.03 -14.50
C ALA A 310 -18.20 -0.37 -15.54
N LEU A 311 -19.30 -1.01 -15.14
CA LEU A 311 -20.44 -1.29 -16.01
C LEU A 311 -21.22 -0.01 -16.35
N VAL A 312 -21.39 0.90 -15.39
CA VAL A 312 -22.02 2.23 -15.60
C VAL A 312 -21.18 3.06 -16.58
N HIS A 313 -19.86 3.09 -16.41
CA HIS A 313 -18.96 3.77 -17.35
C HIS A 313 -18.91 3.07 -18.73
N GLY A 314 -18.98 1.74 -18.75
CA GLY A 314 -19.00 0.94 -19.99
C GLY A 314 -20.29 1.05 -20.80
N LEU A 315 -21.41 1.41 -20.15
CA LEU A 315 -22.68 1.74 -20.81
C LEU A 315 -22.54 2.90 -21.79
N ASN A 316 -21.58 3.80 -21.56
CA ASN A 316 -21.38 5.01 -22.36
C ASN A 316 -20.24 4.85 -23.38
N ALA A 317 -19.17 4.14 -23.02
CA ALA A 317 -17.96 4.03 -23.86
C ALA A 317 -18.03 2.95 -24.97
N GLY A 318 -19.04 2.06 -24.97
CA GLY A 318 -19.19 0.99 -25.97
C GLY A 318 -18.06 -0.05 -25.99
N ASN A 319 -17.21 -0.06 -24.95
CA ASN A 319 -15.99 -0.87 -24.86
C ASN A 319 -16.21 -2.25 -24.22
N ILE A 320 -17.41 -2.53 -23.71
CA ILE A 320 -17.78 -3.83 -23.13
C ILE A 320 -18.64 -4.62 -24.13
N LYS A 321 -18.18 -5.82 -24.49
CA LYS A 321 -18.91 -6.69 -25.40
C LYS A 321 -20.15 -7.25 -24.69
N GLY A 322 -21.35 -6.96 -25.24
CA GLY A 322 -22.63 -7.41 -24.68
C GLY A 322 -23.34 -6.37 -23.78
N ILE A 323 -22.82 -5.15 -23.68
CA ILE A 323 -23.37 -4.08 -22.84
C ILE A 323 -24.85 -3.76 -23.12
N GLU A 324 -25.30 -3.89 -24.38
CA GLU A 324 -26.70 -3.68 -24.78
C GLU A 324 -27.69 -4.56 -23.99
N ARG A 325 -27.26 -5.75 -23.59
CA ARG A 325 -28.10 -6.69 -22.86
C ARG A 325 -28.28 -6.28 -21.39
N ILE A 326 -27.38 -5.47 -20.81
CA ILE A 326 -27.58 -4.84 -19.49
C ILE A 326 -28.68 -3.78 -19.58
N ARG A 327 -28.68 -2.98 -20.65
CA ARG A 327 -29.73 -1.97 -20.88
C ARG A 327 -31.10 -2.64 -20.93
N GLU A 328 -31.23 -3.76 -21.63
CA GLU A 328 -32.46 -4.54 -21.69
C GLU A 328 -32.88 -5.07 -20.30
N LEU A 329 -31.95 -5.65 -19.53
CA LEU A 329 -32.23 -6.15 -18.19
C LEU A 329 -32.63 -5.04 -17.19
N LEU A 330 -32.01 -3.87 -17.29
CA LEU A 330 -32.37 -2.71 -16.46
C LEU A 330 -33.77 -2.19 -16.81
N LYS A 331 -34.14 -2.18 -18.10
CA LYS A 331 -35.49 -1.80 -18.56
C LYS A 331 -36.55 -2.75 -18.01
N GLU A 332 -36.33 -4.05 -18.16
CA GLU A 332 -37.28 -5.10 -17.77
C GLU A 332 -37.48 -5.16 -16.26
N ARG A 333 -36.40 -5.02 -15.49
CA ARG A 333 -36.41 -5.33 -14.06
C ARG A 333 -36.76 -4.15 -13.15
N PHE A 334 -36.47 -2.92 -13.58
CA PHE A 334 -36.68 -1.71 -12.79
C PHE A 334 -37.73 -0.77 -13.41
N GLU A 335 -38.52 -1.25 -14.37
CA GLU A 335 -39.57 -0.49 -15.10
C GLU A 335 -39.05 0.82 -15.72
N LEU A 336 -37.77 0.84 -16.11
CA LEU A 336 -37.15 2.01 -16.74
C LEU A 336 -37.44 2.02 -18.25
N GLY A 337 -37.84 3.16 -18.80
CA GLY A 337 -38.05 3.32 -20.23
C GLY A 337 -36.74 3.29 -21.02
N ALA A 338 -36.80 2.92 -22.31
CA ALA A 338 -35.62 2.91 -23.18
C ALA A 338 -34.95 4.28 -23.27
N LEU A 339 -35.78 5.31 -23.48
CA LEU A 339 -35.36 6.71 -23.51
C LEU A 339 -34.80 7.19 -22.17
N SER A 340 -35.23 6.64 -21.03
CA SER A 340 -34.79 7.12 -19.72
C SER A 340 -33.39 6.64 -19.38
N ILE A 341 -33.04 5.40 -19.68
CA ILE A 341 -31.67 4.89 -19.45
C ILE A 341 -30.66 5.57 -20.37
N GLU A 342 -31.00 5.71 -21.66
CA GLU A 342 -30.16 6.45 -22.62
C GLU A 342 -29.99 7.90 -22.16
N SER A 343 -31.08 8.59 -21.80
CA SER A 343 -30.98 9.97 -21.28
C SER A 343 -30.17 10.08 -20.00
N LEU A 344 -30.27 9.13 -19.07
CA LEU A 344 -29.54 9.19 -17.80
C LEU A 344 -28.04 8.99 -18.00
N ALA A 345 -27.66 8.10 -18.92
CA ALA A 345 -26.27 7.79 -19.21
C ALA A 345 -25.61 8.91 -20.05
N ASP A 346 -26.35 9.48 -21.00
CA ASP A 346 -25.93 10.62 -21.83
C ASP A 346 -25.82 11.90 -20.99
N ILE A 347 -26.80 12.19 -20.11
CA ILE A 347 -26.75 13.35 -19.19
C ILE A 347 -25.55 13.23 -18.23
N VAL A 348 -25.21 12.01 -17.83
CA VAL A 348 -24.05 11.76 -16.98
C VAL A 348 -22.74 12.10 -17.70
N ASP A 349 -22.58 11.74 -18.97
CA ASP A 349 -21.34 11.95 -19.73
C ASP A 349 -21.21 13.40 -20.24
N ASP A 350 -22.29 13.94 -20.84
CA ASP A 350 -22.30 15.25 -21.49
C ASP A 350 -22.11 16.42 -20.51
N PHE A 351 -22.53 16.25 -19.25
CA PHE A 351 -22.53 17.34 -18.25
C PHE A 351 -21.59 17.10 -17.07
N GLU A 352 -20.76 16.04 -17.08
CA GLU A 352 -19.83 15.73 -15.98
C GLU A 352 -18.82 16.84 -15.74
N GLU A 353 -18.13 17.29 -16.79
CA GLU A 353 -17.11 18.34 -16.68
C GLU A 353 -17.74 19.71 -16.32
N GLU A 354 -18.91 20.02 -16.86
CA GLU A 354 -19.63 21.29 -16.65
C GLU A 354 -20.27 21.40 -15.26
N ALA A 355 -20.74 20.28 -14.71
CA ALA A 355 -21.25 20.21 -13.34
C ALA A 355 -20.13 20.29 -12.30
N GLN A 356 -18.98 19.63 -12.54
CA GLN A 356 -17.81 19.70 -11.65
C GLN A 356 -17.17 21.09 -11.59
N SER A 357 -17.23 21.83 -12.70
CA SER A 357 -16.73 23.20 -12.80
C SER A 357 -17.75 24.27 -12.39
N GLY A 358 -19.00 23.88 -12.10
CA GLY A 358 -20.06 24.73 -11.58
C GLY A 358 -20.79 25.59 -12.62
N TYR A 359 -20.63 25.31 -13.92
CA TYR A 359 -21.29 26.04 -15.01
C TYR A 359 -22.75 25.62 -15.21
N VAL A 360 -23.10 24.37 -14.87
CA VAL A 360 -24.46 23.82 -14.99
C VAL A 360 -24.94 23.30 -13.63
N LYS A 361 -26.20 23.58 -13.28
CA LYS A 361 -26.84 23.09 -12.05
C LYS A 361 -28.02 22.21 -12.42
N LEU A 362 -27.86 20.90 -12.22
CA LEU A 362 -28.86 19.86 -12.53
C LEU A 362 -29.74 19.55 -11.29
N ASP A 363 -31.01 19.27 -11.51
CA ASP A 363 -31.95 18.77 -10.50
C ASP A 363 -32.76 17.60 -11.09
N PRO A 364 -32.56 16.34 -10.63
CA PRO A 364 -31.62 15.92 -9.58
C PRO A 364 -30.14 16.10 -9.96
N THR A 365 -29.27 16.20 -8.95
CA THR A 365 -27.81 16.37 -9.18
C THR A 365 -27.21 15.16 -9.89
N LEU A 366 -26.11 15.38 -10.64
CA LEU A 366 -25.40 14.33 -11.37
C LEU A 366 -24.98 13.15 -10.47
N ASP A 367 -24.51 13.46 -9.26
CA ASP A 367 -24.13 12.45 -8.26
C ASP A 367 -25.29 11.54 -7.87
N ASN A 368 -26.51 12.08 -7.75
CA ASN A 368 -27.70 11.29 -7.45
C ASN A 368 -28.04 10.33 -8.60
N LEU A 369 -27.90 10.80 -9.84
CA LEU A 369 -28.16 9.99 -11.03
C LEU A 369 -27.13 8.86 -11.19
N LYS A 370 -25.84 9.14 -10.95
CA LYS A 370 -24.78 8.13 -10.91
C LYS A 370 -25.02 7.08 -9.83
N GLN A 371 -25.33 7.53 -8.61
CA GLN A 371 -25.59 6.63 -7.49
C GLN A 371 -26.80 5.71 -7.73
N GLU A 372 -27.85 6.20 -8.39
CA GLU A 372 -29.02 5.40 -8.72
C GLU A 372 -28.68 4.29 -9.74
N LEU A 373 -27.93 4.63 -10.79
CA LEU A 373 -27.45 3.67 -11.79
C LEU A 373 -26.50 2.63 -11.17
N GLU A 374 -25.51 3.07 -10.40
CA GLU A 374 -24.56 2.20 -9.71
C GLU A 374 -25.26 1.26 -8.72
N PHE A 375 -26.27 1.75 -8.01
CA PHE A 375 -27.07 0.95 -7.09
C PHE A 375 -27.85 -0.16 -7.82
N ASN A 376 -28.49 0.16 -8.95
CA ASN A 376 -29.26 -0.80 -9.73
C ASN A 376 -28.37 -1.87 -10.38
N VAL A 377 -27.23 -1.48 -10.95
CA VAL A 377 -26.23 -2.43 -11.48
C VAL A 377 -25.62 -3.26 -10.35
N GLY A 378 -25.36 -2.65 -9.19
CA GLY A 378 -24.87 -3.31 -7.99
C GLY A 378 -25.83 -4.41 -7.49
N LYS A 379 -27.14 -4.22 -7.61
CA LYS A 379 -28.15 -5.26 -7.32
C LYS A 379 -28.04 -6.45 -8.28
N LEU A 380 -27.96 -6.20 -9.59
CA LEU A 380 -27.83 -7.27 -10.60
C LEU A 380 -26.58 -8.14 -10.36
N LEU A 381 -25.45 -7.50 -9.99
CA LEU A 381 -24.21 -8.18 -9.60
C LEU A 381 -24.32 -8.93 -8.26
N MET A 382 -25.11 -8.41 -7.32
CA MET A 382 -25.34 -9.06 -6.01
C MET A 382 -26.15 -10.35 -6.15
N GLU A 383 -27.09 -10.38 -7.08
CA GLU A 383 -27.99 -11.50 -7.32
C GLU A 383 -27.42 -12.52 -8.33
N GLY A 384 -26.25 -12.24 -8.90
CA GLY A 384 -25.54 -13.13 -9.83
C GLY A 384 -26.17 -13.20 -11.23
N VAL A 385 -27.10 -12.30 -11.55
CA VAL A 385 -27.79 -12.23 -12.85
C VAL A 385 -26.82 -11.80 -13.95
N ILE A 386 -25.94 -10.86 -13.62
CA ILE A 386 -24.83 -10.44 -14.47
C ILE A 386 -23.52 -10.65 -13.72
N ASP A 387 -22.48 -11.01 -14.45
CA ASP A 387 -21.11 -10.92 -14.00
C ASP A 387 -20.25 -10.29 -15.10
N LEU A 388 -19.17 -9.64 -14.68
CA LEU A 388 -18.21 -9.03 -15.58
C LEU A 388 -16.89 -9.77 -15.46
N GLU A 389 -16.53 -10.54 -16.49
CA GLU A 389 -15.33 -11.36 -16.55
C GLU A 389 -14.44 -10.96 -17.74
N PRO A 390 -13.11 -10.93 -17.59
CA PRO A 390 -12.21 -10.78 -18.71
C PRO A 390 -12.01 -12.09 -19.46
N THR A 391 -12.03 -12.00 -20.78
CA THR A 391 -11.53 -13.03 -21.67
C THR A 391 -10.13 -12.64 -22.13
N PHE A 392 -9.17 -13.56 -21.99
CA PHE A 392 -7.80 -13.40 -22.44
C PHE A 392 -7.68 -13.90 -23.88
N LEU A 393 -7.23 -13.02 -24.79
CA LEU A 393 -6.97 -13.33 -26.18
C LEU A 393 -5.48 -13.20 -26.43
N THR A 394 -4.83 -14.31 -26.75
CA THR A 394 -3.44 -14.29 -27.18
C THR A 394 -3.41 -14.02 -28.68
N VAL A 395 -2.92 -12.85 -29.08
CA VAL A 395 -2.79 -12.46 -30.49
C VAL A 395 -1.32 -12.38 -30.84
N THR A 396 -0.89 -13.16 -31.83
CA THR A 396 0.47 -13.05 -32.37
C THR A 396 0.46 -11.97 -33.44
N ASN A 397 1.27 -10.92 -33.29
CA ASN A 397 1.38 -9.87 -34.31
C ASN A 397 2.18 -10.38 -35.53
N ASP A 398 2.17 -9.61 -36.62
CA ASP A 398 2.85 -9.96 -37.89
C ASP A 398 4.38 -10.14 -37.76
N LYS A 399 4.97 -9.75 -36.62
CA LYS A 399 6.39 -9.91 -36.29
C LYS A 399 6.68 -11.17 -35.44
N GLY A 400 5.67 -11.98 -35.14
CA GLY A 400 5.79 -13.16 -34.29
C GLY A 400 5.82 -12.87 -32.79
N GLU A 401 5.53 -11.64 -32.36
CA GLU A 401 5.46 -11.28 -30.95
C GLU A 401 4.08 -11.61 -30.39
N ILE A 402 4.06 -12.26 -29.22
CA ILE A 402 2.83 -12.61 -28.53
C ILE A 402 2.30 -11.39 -27.77
N VAL A 403 1.16 -10.86 -28.20
CA VAL A 403 0.42 -9.79 -27.53
C VAL A 403 -0.81 -10.40 -26.85
N GLN A 404 -0.81 -10.45 -25.52
CA GLN A 404 -2.02 -10.79 -24.76
C GLN A 404 -2.94 -9.57 -24.73
N LYS A 405 -4.11 -9.68 -25.37
CA LYS A 405 -5.19 -8.71 -25.33
C LYS A 405 -6.25 -9.22 -24.34
N VAL A 406 -6.74 -8.34 -23.46
CA VAL A 406 -7.80 -8.67 -22.50
C VAL A 406 -9.06 -7.94 -22.93
N THR A 407 -10.17 -8.66 -23.05
CA THR A 407 -11.48 -8.07 -23.40
C THR A 407 -12.48 -8.41 -22.32
N LEU A 408 -13.23 -7.42 -21.85
CA LEU A 408 -14.35 -7.65 -20.95
C LEU A 408 -15.53 -8.30 -21.68
N VAL A 409 -16.00 -9.41 -21.14
CA VAL A 409 -17.23 -10.06 -21.57
C VAL A 409 -18.20 -10.01 -20.40
N LEU A 410 -19.34 -9.40 -20.66
CA LEU A 410 -20.48 -9.54 -19.78
C LEU A 410 -20.97 -10.98 -19.86
N VAL A 411 -20.96 -11.68 -18.73
CA VAL A 411 -21.56 -12.99 -18.58
C VAL A 411 -22.95 -12.78 -17.99
N ILE A 412 -23.97 -13.31 -18.65
CA ILE A 412 -25.34 -13.26 -18.17
C ILE A 412 -25.72 -14.68 -17.82
N ASN A 413 -26.01 -14.89 -16.54
CA ASN A 413 -26.50 -16.17 -16.06
C ASN A 413 -28.02 -16.13 -16.25
N GLU A 414 -28.54 -16.78 -17.29
CA GLU A 414 -29.98 -16.94 -17.45
C GLU A 414 -30.53 -17.69 -16.22
N VAL A 415 -31.33 -16.99 -15.42
CA VAL A 415 -32.14 -17.64 -14.39
C VAL A 415 -33.16 -18.49 -15.15
N LYS A 416 -32.96 -19.81 -15.17
CA LYS A 416 -34.04 -20.72 -15.55
C LYS A 416 -35.18 -20.48 -14.58
N ASN A 417 -36.26 -19.89 -15.07
CA ASN A 417 -37.54 -19.98 -14.41
C ASN A 417 -37.93 -21.46 -14.45
N ASP A 418 -37.72 -22.17 -13.34
CA ASP A 418 -38.40 -23.44 -13.11
C ASP A 418 -39.89 -23.09 -12.89
N GLU A 419 -40.72 -23.45 -13.87
CA GLU A 419 -42.19 -23.51 -13.74
C GLU A 419 -42.63 -24.53 -12.69
#